data_AF-A0A0X3TTQ5-F1
#
_entry.id   AF-A0A0X3TTQ5-F1
#
_cell.length_a   1.000
_cell.length_b   1.000
_cell.length_c   1.000
_cell.angle_alpha   90.00
_cell.angle_beta   90.00
_cell.angle_gamma   90.00
#
_symmetry.space_group_name_H-M   'P 1'
#
loop_
_entity.id
_entity.type
_entity.pdbx_description
1 polymer ?
#
loop_
_entity_poly.entity_id
_entity_poly.type
_entity_poly.pdbx_seq_one_letter_code
_entity_poly.pdbx_strand_id
1 'polypeptide(L)' 'MEEYTLLRQFADSWMLLVLFVFFVGIVIWVFRPGASKEYKDTANIPFRHADAPASQQDQDKATPQEGDKPAESKEARK' A
#
# COMPACT_ATOMS: atom_id res chain seq x y z
N MET A 1 25.21 12.69 -51.70
CA MET A 1 24.14 11.76 -51.28
C MET A 1 24.50 11.00 -50.00
N GLU A 2 25.45 11.49 -49.20
CA GLU A 2 25.95 10.73 -48.02
C GLU A 2 25.25 11.18 -46.73
N GLU A 3 25.03 12.50 -46.58
CA GLU A 3 24.26 13.11 -45.48
C GLU A 3 22.81 12.59 -45.39
N TYR A 4 22.14 12.43 -46.53
CA TYR A 4 20.74 11.97 -46.58
C TYR A 4 20.61 10.52 -46.09
N THR A 5 21.58 9.67 -46.42
CA THR A 5 21.64 8.27 -45.98
C THR A 5 21.88 8.19 -44.47
N LEU A 6 22.80 9.01 -43.94
CA LEU A 6 23.06 9.07 -42.50
C LEU A 6 21.83 9.51 -41.71
N LEU A 7 21.18 10.61 -42.13
CA LEU A 7 20.00 11.14 -41.45
C LEU A 7 18.81 10.16 -41.52
N ARG A 8 18.68 9.43 -42.64
CA ARG A 8 17.65 8.41 -42.84
C ARG A 8 17.84 7.19 -41.95
N GLN A 9 19.05 6.63 -41.89
CA GLN A 9 19.34 5.48 -41.04
C GLN A 9 19.12 5.80 -39.56
N PHE A 10 19.47 7.03 -39.15
CA PHE A 10 19.14 7.52 -37.82
C PHE A 10 17.62 7.56 -37.61
N ALA A 11 16.87 8.22 -38.50
CA ALA A 11 15.41 8.37 -38.42
C ALA A 11 14.66 7.03 -38.36
N ASP A 12 15.08 6.03 -39.14
CA ASP A 12 14.45 4.71 -39.15
C ASP A 12 14.63 3.93 -37.82
N SER A 13 15.63 4.29 -37.00
CA SER A 13 15.93 3.59 -35.74
C SER A 13 15.20 4.12 -34.49
N TRP A 14 14.46 5.24 -34.60
CA TRP A 14 13.82 5.90 -33.45
C TRP A 14 12.74 5.06 -32.78
N MET A 15 11.89 4.38 -33.56
CA MET A 15 10.81 3.56 -32.99
C MET A 15 11.36 2.38 -32.16
N LEU A 16 12.44 1.75 -32.64
CA LEU A 16 13.11 0.68 -31.90
C LEU A 16 13.72 1.21 -30.58
N LEU A 17 14.33 2.39 -30.61
CA LEU A 17 14.85 3.03 -29.39
C LEU A 17 13.75 3.35 -28.37
N VAL A 18 12.61 3.87 -28.82
CA VAL A 18 11.46 4.16 -27.94
C VAL A 18 10.97 2.90 -27.24
N LEU A 19 10.77 1.81 -27.99
CA LEU A 19 10.35 0.52 -27.43
C LEU A 19 11.38 -0.06 -26.46
N PHE A 20 12.67 0.07 -26.78
CA PHE A 20 13.75 -0.38 -25.92
C PHE A 20 13.79 0.39 -24.59
N VAL A 21 13.72 1.72 -24.64
CA VAL A 21 13.69 2.57 -23.43
C VAL A 21 12.42 2.30 -22.62
N PHE A 22 11.26 2.14 -23.27
CA PHE A 22 10.01 1.78 -22.61
C PHE A 22 10.12 0.45 -21.87
N PHE A 23 10.66 -0.58 -22.54
CA PHE A 23 10.88 -1.90 -21.94
C PHE A 23 11.78 -1.81 -20.70
N VAL A 24 12.94 -1.15 -20.81
CA VAL A 24 13.84 -0.93 -19.68
C VAL A 24 13.15 -0.16 -18.55
N GLY A 25 12.34 0.85 -18.89
CA GLY A 25 11.53 1.61 -17.93
C GLY A 25 10.56 0.73 -17.15
N ILE A 26 9.84 -0.17 -17.82
CA ILE A 26 8.96 -1.15 -17.17
C ILE A 26 9.74 -2.10 -16.27
N VAL A 27 10.88 -2.62 -16.73
CA VAL A 27 11.75 -3.51 -15.95
C VAL A 27 12.19 -2.82 -14.66
N ILE A 28 12.70 -1.59 -14.75
CA ILE A 28 13.11 -0.80 -13.58
C ILE A 28 11.92 -0.52 -12.65
N TRP A 29 10.75 -0.23 -13.20
CA TRP A 29 9.53 0.04 -12.42
C TRP A 29 9.05 -1.19 -11.64
N VAL A 30 9.09 -2.38 -12.25
CA VAL A 30 8.75 -3.64 -11.57
C VAL A 30 9.72 -3.93 -10.42
N PHE A 31 11.00 -3.66 -10.61
CA PHE A 31 12.00 -3.81 -9.56
C PHE A 31 11.98 -2.67 -8.51
N ARG A 32 11.15 -1.63 -8.67
CA ARG A 32 11.03 -0.55 -7.68
C ARG A 32 10.42 -1.10 -6.39
N PRO A 33 11.18 -1.12 -5.26
CA PRO A 33 10.73 -1.71 -3.99
C PRO A 33 9.81 -0.75 -3.22
N GLY A 34 8.71 -0.31 -3.86
CA GLY A 34 7.74 0.63 -3.28
C GLY A 34 6.48 -0.04 -2.71
N ALA A 35 6.10 -1.21 -3.23
CA ALA A 35 4.86 -1.88 -2.85
C ALA A 35 4.95 -2.67 -1.54
N SER A 36 6.15 -2.98 -1.03
CA SER A 36 6.31 -3.88 0.13
C SER A 36 5.97 -3.28 1.50
N LYS A 37 5.79 -1.96 1.62
CA LYS A 37 5.62 -1.35 2.96
C LYS A 37 4.23 -1.61 3.55
N GLU A 38 3.20 -1.72 2.72
CA GLU A 38 1.81 -1.85 3.17
C GLU A 38 1.44 -3.33 3.41
N TYR A 39 1.98 -4.26 2.62
CA TYR A 39 1.77 -5.71 2.82
C TYR A 39 2.34 -6.24 4.13
N LYS A 40 3.36 -5.58 4.70
CA LYS A 40 3.95 -5.97 5.98
C LYS A 40 2.99 -5.77 7.15
N ASP A 41 2.14 -4.75 7.10
CA ASP A 41 1.23 -4.43 8.20
C ASP A 41 0.01 -5.36 8.19
N THR A 42 -0.56 -5.61 7.01
CA THR A 42 -1.69 -6.55 6.84
C THR A 42 -1.31 -8.00 7.12
N ALA A 43 -0.13 -8.45 6.66
CA ALA A 43 0.33 -9.83 6.90
C ALA A 43 0.64 -10.10 8.38
N ASN A 44 0.90 -9.06 9.18
CA ASN A 44 1.11 -9.19 10.61
C ASN A 44 -0.18 -9.17 11.42
N ILE A 45 -1.36 -8.84 10.85
CA ILE A 45 -2.64 -8.85 11.59
C ILE A 45 -2.90 -10.21 12.28
N PRO A 46 -2.72 -11.38 11.62
CA PRO A 46 -2.96 -12.68 12.27
C PRO A 46 -1.88 -13.06 13.29
N PHE A 47 -0.65 -12.55 13.12
CA PHE A 47 0.51 -12.91 13.95
C PHE A 47 0.85 -11.85 15.01
N ARG A 48 0.11 -10.73 15.06
CA ARG A 48 0.37 -9.59 15.96
C ARG A 48 0.33 -9.95 17.45
N HIS A 49 -0.25 -11.09 17.78
CA HIS A 49 -0.41 -11.61 19.14
C HIS A 49 0.25 -12.99 19.32
N ALA A 50 1.04 -13.46 18.35
CA ALA A 50 1.65 -14.79 18.39
C ALA A 50 2.89 -14.84 19.31
N ASP A 51 3.69 -13.77 19.36
CA ASP A 51 4.97 -13.74 20.09
C ASP A 51 5.00 -12.82 21.32
N ALA A 52 4.00 -11.95 21.53
CA ALA A 52 3.94 -11.08 22.70
C ALA A 52 2.48 -10.82 23.14
N PRO A 53 2.18 -10.80 24.46
CA PRO A 53 0.86 -10.46 24.95
C PRO A 53 0.52 -9.01 24.56
N ALA A 54 -0.73 -8.76 24.16
CA ALA A 54 -1.21 -7.43 23.76
C ALA A 54 -0.87 -6.37 24.82
N SER A 55 -0.12 -5.34 24.44
CA SER A 55 0.13 -4.19 25.30
C SER A 55 -1.16 -3.41 25.53
N GLN A 56 -1.41 -3.00 26.77
CA GLN A 56 -2.65 -2.36 27.24
C GLN A 56 -3.09 -1.12 26.43
N GLN A 57 -2.21 -0.51 25.64
CA GLN A 57 -2.51 0.63 24.77
C GLN A 57 -3.52 0.31 23.65
N ASP A 58 -3.69 -0.96 23.25
CA ASP A 58 -4.65 -1.36 22.22
C ASP A 58 -6.08 -1.55 22.74
N GLN A 59 -6.26 -1.72 24.07
CA GLN A 59 -7.57 -1.96 24.69
C GLN A 59 -8.39 -0.67 24.86
N ASP A 60 -7.73 0.48 24.98
CA ASP A 60 -8.40 1.78 25.17
C ASP A 60 -9.09 2.32 23.90
N LYS A 61 -8.83 1.73 22.72
CA LYS A 61 -9.43 2.16 21.45
C LYS A 61 -10.59 1.30 20.97
N ALA A 62 -10.84 0.15 21.60
CA ALA A 62 -11.82 -0.83 21.13
C ALA A 62 -13.15 -0.81 21.91
N THR A 63 -13.46 0.28 22.61
CA THR A 63 -14.79 0.46 23.23
C THR A 63 -15.55 1.57 22.51
N PRO A 64 -16.45 1.24 21.56
CA PRO A 64 -17.59 2.10 21.29
C PRO A 64 -18.36 2.29 22.60
N GLN A 65 -18.42 3.53 23.07
CA GLN A 65 -19.35 3.94 24.11
C GLN A 65 -20.78 3.64 23.64
N GLU A 66 -21.35 2.52 24.09
CA GLU A 66 -22.77 2.20 23.92
C GLU A 66 -23.26 1.63 25.25
N GLY A 67 -23.57 2.52 26.18
CA GLY A 67 -24.05 2.13 27.50
C GLY A 67 -24.37 3.30 28.41
N ASP A 68 -24.65 4.48 27.85
CA ASP A 68 -25.06 5.65 28.63
C ASP A 68 -26.59 5.71 28.69
N LYS A 69 -27.21 4.81 29.46
CA LYS A 69 -28.55 5.00 30.03
C LYS A 69 -28.61 4.34 31.41
N PRO A 70 -28.68 5.12 32.51
CA PRO A 70 -28.73 4.56 33.85
C PRO A 70 -30.09 3.89 34.08
N ALA A 71 -30.00 2.69 34.66
CA ALA A 71 -31.12 1.87 35.07
C ALA A 71 -32.03 2.60 36.08
N GLU A 72 -33.31 2.66 35.72
CA GLU A 72 -34.47 2.30 36.55
C GLU A 72 -34.21 2.27 38.06
N SER A 73 -34.06 3.45 38.65
CA SER A 73 -33.97 3.64 40.10
C SER A 73 -34.97 4.71 40.50
N LYS A 74 -36.23 4.31 40.67
CA LYS A 74 -37.29 4.94 41.51
C LYS A 74 -38.65 4.45 41.04
N GLU A 75 -39.14 3.31 41.53
CA GLU A 75 -40.58 3.12 41.82
C GLU A 75 -40.82 2.03 42.88
N ALA A 76 -39.81 1.72 43.71
CA ALA A 76 -40.04 1.07 45.00
C ALA A 76 -40.51 2.09 46.05
N ARG A 77 -41.66 2.75 45.85
CA ARG A 77 -42.41 3.44 46.92
C ARG A 77 -43.82 3.91 46.51
N LYS A 78 -44.82 3.01 46.47
CA LYS A 78 -46.14 3.25 47.08
C LYS A 78 -47.01 2.00 47.13
#